data_AF-A0A2P4QVS3-F1
#
_entry.id   AF-A0A2P4QVS3-F1
#
_cell.length_a   1.000
_cell.length_b   1.000
_cell.length_c   1.000
_cell.angle_alpha   90.00
_cell.angle_beta   90.00
_cell.angle_gamma   90.00
#
_symmetry.space_group_name_H-M   'P 1'
#
loop_
_entity.id
_entity.type
_entity.pdbx_description
1 polymer ?
#
loop_
_entity_poly.entity_id
_entity_poly.type
_entity_poly.pdbx_seq_one_letter_code
_entity_poly.pdbx_strand_id
1 'polypeptide(L)'
;MSNIREEVVQAAINRAFALIDATIHDDIHKDFEFQKQTLLADKFLTEDEKTEAIKAITETYDSAKVLENSGTERICDNCNQECLATLFCEYCIRNYLKANFSNWTSGNDNIDNLIQKCQLET
;
A
#
# COMPACT_ATOMS: atom_id res chain seq x y z
N MET A 1 7.73 17.97 -15.74
CA MET A 1 8.10 17.33 -14.46
C MET A 1 7.74 18.31 -13.37
N SER A 2 6.77 17.95 -12.53
CA SER A 2 6.45 18.72 -11.34
C SER A 2 7.61 18.60 -10.35
N ASN A 3 7.93 19.70 -9.66
CA ASN A 3 8.99 19.72 -8.66
C ASN A 3 8.36 19.40 -7.30
N ILE A 4 8.20 18.11 -7.01
CA ILE A 4 7.59 17.63 -5.75
C ILE A 4 8.60 17.80 -4.62
N ARG A 5 8.19 18.48 -3.53
CA ARG A 5 9.02 18.62 -2.33
C ARG A 5 8.73 17.45 -1.38
N GLU A 6 9.50 16.37 -1.50
CA GLU A 6 9.29 15.13 -0.74
C GLU A 6 9.22 15.34 0.78
N GLU A 7 10.11 16.16 1.35
CA GLU A 7 10.11 16.46 2.78
C GLU A 7 8.81 17.14 3.24
N VAL A 8 8.23 18.00 2.40
CA VAL A 8 6.99 18.72 2.71
C VAL A 8 5.80 17.77 2.65
N VAL A 9 5.76 16.91 1.64
CA VAL A 9 4.77 15.83 1.50
C VAL A 9 4.81 14.93 2.73
N GLN A 10 5.99 14.43 3.09
CA GLN A 10 6.14 13.53 4.23
C GLN A 10 5.75 14.22 5.55
N ALA A 11 6.10 15.50 5.72
CA ALA A 11 5.71 16.26 6.90
C ALA A 11 4.19 16.45 7.00
N ALA A 12 3.49 16.64 5.86
CA ALA A 12 2.04 16.75 5.83
C ALA A 12 1.37 15.40 6.14
N ILE A 13 1.88 14.30 5.58
CA ILE A 13 1.42 12.94 5.91
C ILE A 13 1.57 12.68 7.41
N ASN A 14 2.76 12.90 7.97
CA ASN A 14 3.00 12.68 9.41
C ASN A 14 2.07 13.51 10.30
N ARG A 15 1.77 14.76 9.89
CA ARG A 15 0.79 15.61 10.57
C ARG A 15 -0.63 15.03 10.50
N ALA A 16 -1.06 14.55 9.33
CA ALA A 16 -2.37 13.92 9.17
C ALA A 16 -2.51 12.65 10.03
N PHE A 17 -1.48 11.81 10.10
CA PHE A 17 -1.46 10.63 10.98
C PHE A 17 -1.52 11.01 12.47
N ALA A 18 -0.77 12.04 12.89
CA ALA A 18 -0.76 12.49 14.28
C ALA A 18 -2.08 13.11 14.76
N LEU A 19 -2.97 13.49 13.83
CA LEU A 19 -4.30 14.02 14.13
C LEU A 19 -5.35 12.94 14.37
N ILE A 20 -5.02 11.65 14.14
CA ILE A 20 -5.96 10.56 14.43
C ILE A 20 -6.18 10.47 15.93
N ASP A 21 -7.44 10.63 16.32
CA ASP A 21 -7.92 10.31 17.66
C ASP A 21 -8.49 8.89 17.64
N ALA A 22 -7.78 7.95 18.27
CA ALA A 22 -8.16 6.54 18.39
C ALA A 22 -9.46 6.32 19.21
N THR A 23 -10.00 7.37 19.84
CA THR A 23 -11.31 7.30 20.52
C THR A 23 -12.47 7.70 19.62
N ILE A 24 -12.20 8.30 18.45
CA ILE A 24 -13.19 8.79 17.47
C ILE A 24 -13.23 7.90 16.22
N HIS A 25 -12.08 7.33 15.84
CA HIS A 25 -11.93 6.49 14.66
C HIS A 25 -11.55 5.07 15.11
N ASP A 26 -12.55 4.19 15.12
CA ASP A 26 -12.44 2.79 15.59
C ASP A 26 -12.17 1.80 14.45
N ASP A 27 -12.03 2.29 13.21
CA ASP A 27 -11.91 1.49 11.99
C ASP A 27 -10.98 2.16 10.98
N ILE A 28 -10.10 1.37 10.36
CA ILE A 28 -9.08 1.80 9.39
C ILE A 28 -9.67 2.56 8.20
N HIS A 29 -10.92 2.27 7.84
CA HIS A 29 -11.62 2.95 6.74
C HIS A 29 -11.93 4.42 7.09
N LYS A 30 -12.28 4.70 8.35
CA LYS A 30 -12.55 6.06 8.83
C LYS A 30 -11.26 6.86 8.95
N ASP A 31 -10.20 6.22 9.44
CA ASP A 31 -8.85 6.82 9.53
C ASP A 31 -8.34 7.26 8.17
N PHE A 32 -8.39 6.36 7.19
CA PHE A 32 -7.95 6.66 5.82
C PHE A 32 -8.69 7.86 5.24
N GLU A 33 -10.03 7.89 5.37
CA GLU A 33 -10.80 8.97 4.77
C GLU A 33 -10.56 10.31 5.50
N PHE A 34 -10.40 10.29 6.82
CA PHE A 34 -10.00 11.47 7.59
C PHE A 34 -8.63 12.02 7.15
N GLN A 35 -7.62 11.16 7.04
CA GLN A 35 -6.28 11.54 6.58
C GLN A 35 -6.31 12.12 5.18
N LYS A 36 -7.05 11.49 4.26
CA LYS A 36 -7.21 11.94 2.88
C LYS A 36 -7.85 13.33 2.81
N GLN A 37 -8.93 13.58 3.57
CA GLN A 37 -9.54 14.90 3.63
C GLN A 37 -8.60 15.95 4.23
N THR A 38 -7.83 15.58 5.26
CA THR A 38 -6.83 16.46 5.88
C THR A 38 -5.76 16.88 4.87
N LEU A 39 -5.24 15.95 4.08
CA LEU A 39 -4.24 16.23 3.03
C LEU A 39 -4.81 17.07 1.88
N LEU A 40 -6.04 16.78 1.45
CA LEU A 40 -6.72 17.56 0.40
C LEU A 40 -6.95 19.02 0.82
N ALA A 41 -7.24 19.23 2.11
CA ALA A 41 -7.44 20.54 2.70
C ALA A 41 -6.14 21.30 3.03
N ASP A 42 -4.97 20.64 2.98
CA ASP A 42 -3.69 21.28 3.28
C ASP A 42 -3.34 22.30 2.19
N LYS A 43 -3.31 23.59 2.58
CA LYS A 43 -3.02 24.73 1.70
C LYS A 43 -1.53 24.90 1.41
N PHE A 44 -0.65 24.20 2.13
CA PHE A 44 0.80 24.24 1.91
C PHE A 44 1.28 23.27 0.83
N LEU A 45 0.41 22.33 0.42
CA LEU A 45 0.66 21.39 -0.65
C LEU A 45 0.13 21.92 -1.99
N THR A 46 0.91 21.73 -3.04
CA THR A 46 0.44 21.83 -4.42
C THR A 46 -0.44 20.63 -4.78
N GLU A 47 -1.18 20.70 -5.89
CA GLU A 47 -2.04 19.58 -6.32
C GLU A 47 -1.24 18.31 -6.67
N ASP A 48 -0.03 18.46 -7.23
CA ASP A 48 0.87 17.33 -7.49
C ASP A 48 1.36 16.71 -6.18
N GLU A 49 1.69 17.54 -5.18
CA GLU A 49 2.11 17.07 -3.86
C GLU A 49 0.96 16.39 -3.09
N LYS A 50 -0.27 16.89 -3.21
CA LYS A 50 -1.46 16.22 -2.65
C LYS A 50 -1.69 14.87 -3.32
N THR A 51 -1.52 14.79 -4.63
CA THR A 51 -1.66 13.53 -5.37
C THR A 51 -0.64 12.51 -4.89
N GLU A 52 0.62 12.92 -4.72
CA GLU A 52 1.67 12.02 -4.20
C GLU A 52 1.40 11.62 -2.74
N ALA A 53 0.95 12.55 -1.91
CA ALA A 53 0.59 12.26 -0.53
C ALA A 53 -0.55 11.24 -0.43
N ILE A 54 -1.62 11.44 -1.22
CA ILE A 54 -2.78 10.54 -1.26
C ILE A 54 -2.38 9.15 -1.75
N LYS A 55 -1.52 9.08 -2.77
CA LYS A 55 -1.00 7.81 -3.26
C LYS A 55 -0.26 7.07 -2.14
N ALA A 56 0.65 7.73 -1.44
CA ALA A 56 1.42 7.13 -0.35
C ALA A 56 0.53 6.59 0.79
N ILE A 57 -0.46 7.36 1.23
CA ILE A 57 -1.38 6.86 2.27
C ILE A 57 -2.30 5.75 1.77
N THR A 58 -2.65 5.75 0.47
CA THR A 58 -3.47 4.70 -0.14
C THR A 58 -2.70 3.37 -0.22
N GLU A 59 -1.39 3.39 -0.47
CA GLU A 59 -0.55 2.18 -0.43
C GLU A 59 -0.55 1.54 0.97
N THR A 60 -0.49 2.37 2.01
CA THR A 60 -0.55 1.93 3.41
C THR A 60 -1.94 1.34 3.72
N TYR A 61 -3.00 2.04 3.32
CA TYR A 61 -4.37 1.60 3.50
C TYR A 61 -4.70 0.32 2.72
N ASP A 62 -4.21 0.18 1.49
CA ASP A 62 -4.36 -1.05 0.70
C ASP A 62 -3.72 -2.26 1.38
N SER A 63 -2.54 -2.06 1.99
CA SER A 63 -1.87 -3.10 2.77
C SER A 63 -2.70 -3.50 4.00
N ALA A 64 -3.27 -2.52 4.71
CA ALA A 64 -4.14 -2.77 5.86
C ALA A 64 -5.42 -3.53 5.46
N LYS A 65 -6.10 -3.11 4.38
CA LYS A 65 -7.28 -3.82 3.86
C LYS A 65 -7.00 -5.28 3.57
N VAL A 66 -5.90 -5.58 2.90
CA VAL A 66 -5.50 -6.96 2.57
C VAL A 66 -5.16 -7.77 3.82
N LEU A 67 -4.50 -7.15 4.81
CA LEU A 67 -4.13 -7.81 6.06
C LEU A 67 -5.37 -8.14 6.92
N GLU A 68 -6.29 -7.18 7.04
CA GLU A 68 -7.51 -7.30 7.85
C GLU A 68 -8.66 -7.98 7.10
N ASN A 69 -8.49 -8.22 5.80
CA ASN A 69 -9.53 -8.74 4.91
C ASN A 69 -10.83 -7.92 5.01
N SER A 70 -10.69 -6.60 4.98
CA SER A 70 -11.78 -5.64 5.18
C SER A 70 -11.81 -4.56 4.10
N GLY A 71 -13.00 -4.04 3.81
CA GLY A 71 -13.24 -2.96 2.87
C GLY A 71 -13.97 -3.40 1.60
N THR A 72 -14.09 -2.47 0.66
CA THR A 72 -14.76 -2.72 -0.62
C THR A 72 -13.83 -3.41 -1.60
N GLU A 73 -14.29 -4.53 -2.15
CA GLU A 73 -13.61 -5.26 -3.21
C GLU A 73 -13.85 -4.59 -4.58
N ARG A 74 -12.91 -4.82 -5.50
CA ARG A 74 -13.05 -4.48 -6.92
C ARG A 74 -12.62 -5.65 -7.78
N ILE A 75 -13.12 -5.71 -9.01
CA ILE A 75 -12.61 -6.67 -9.99
C ILE A 75 -11.29 -6.16 -10.55
N CYS A 76 -10.25 -6.96 -10.49
CA CYS A 76 -8.98 -6.65 -11.13
C CYS A 76 -9.06 -6.90 -12.64
N ASP A 77 -8.78 -5.89 -13.46
CA ASP A 77 -8.80 -6.00 -14.92
C ASP A 77 -7.77 -6.98 -15.50
N ASN A 78 -6.72 -7.32 -14.74
CA ASN A 78 -5.64 -8.20 -15.20
C ASN A 78 -5.92 -9.69 -14.93
N CYS A 79 -6.44 -10.02 -13.75
CA CYS A 79 -6.69 -11.42 -13.37
C CYS A 79 -8.16 -11.78 -13.19
N ASN A 80 -9.09 -10.83 -13.33
CA ASN A 80 -10.53 -10.99 -13.15
C ASN A 80 -10.95 -11.54 -11.78
N GLN A 81 -10.13 -11.33 -10.74
CA GLN A 81 -10.47 -11.69 -9.36
C GLN A 81 -10.96 -10.47 -8.59
N GLU A 82 -11.87 -10.70 -7.65
CA GLU A 82 -12.24 -9.73 -6.61
C GLU A 82 -11.01 -9.50 -5.72
N CYS A 83 -10.54 -8.26 -5.63
CA CYS A 83 -9.38 -7.87 -4.85
C CYS A 83 -9.68 -6.64 -3.99
N LEU A 84 -9.03 -6.56 -2.83
CA LEU A 84 -9.27 -5.53 -1.82
C LEU A 84 -8.44 -4.26 -2.08
N ALA A 85 -7.20 -4.40 -2.55
CA ALA A 85 -6.31 -3.27 -2.78
C ALA A 85 -6.78 -2.42 -3.97
N THR A 86 -6.66 -1.09 -3.85
CA THR A 86 -7.06 -0.11 -4.86
C THR A 86 -5.96 0.08 -5.91
N LEU A 87 -4.72 0.30 -5.48
CA LEU A 87 -3.57 0.65 -6.33
C LEU A 87 -2.88 -0.57 -6.93
N PHE A 88 -3.01 -1.72 -6.29
CA PHE A 88 -2.47 -2.98 -6.77
C PHE A 88 -3.50 -4.10 -6.65
N CYS A 89 -3.16 -5.30 -7.13
CA CYS A 89 -3.95 -6.51 -6.91
C CYS A 89 -3.08 -7.53 -6.18
N GLU A 90 -3.48 -7.86 -4.94
CA GLU A 90 -2.77 -8.80 -4.08
C GLU A 90 -2.65 -10.19 -4.70
N TYR A 91 -3.60 -10.59 -5.55
CA TYR A 91 -3.53 -11.84 -6.30
C TYR A 91 -2.53 -11.79 -7.45
N CYS A 92 -2.51 -10.70 -8.23
CA CYS A 92 -1.54 -10.52 -9.30
C CYS A 92 -0.11 -10.54 -8.75
N ILE A 93 0.14 -9.83 -7.64
CA ILE A 93 1.43 -9.84 -6.97
C ILE A 93 1.77 -11.26 -6.47
N ARG A 94 0.85 -11.93 -5.79
CA ARG A 94 1.06 -13.29 -5.29
C ARG A 94 1.37 -14.27 -6.43
N ASN A 95 0.67 -14.17 -7.55
CA ASN A 95 0.88 -15.02 -8.72
C ASN A 95 2.24 -14.72 -9.38
N TYR A 96 2.61 -13.44 -9.52
CA TYR A 96 3.93 -13.04 -10.00
C TYR A 96 5.05 -13.60 -9.12
N LEU A 97 4.93 -13.45 -7.80
CA LEU A 97 5.91 -13.96 -6.84
C LEU A 97 6.02 -15.48 -6.92
N LYS A 98 4.89 -16.20 -6.94
CA LYS A 98 4.88 -17.67 -7.09
C LYS A 98 5.53 -18.13 -8.40
N ALA A 99 5.23 -17.47 -9.52
CA ALA A 99 5.76 -17.84 -10.84
C ALA A 99 7.26 -17.56 -10.99
N ASN A 100 7.77 -16.52 -10.31
CA ASN A 100 9.18 -16.15 -10.36
C ASN A 100 10.00 -16.71 -9.21
N PHE A 101 9.38 -17.37 -8.24
CA PHE A 101 10.05 -17.89 -7.06
C PHE A 101 11.18 -18.86 -7.39
N SER A 102 10.95 -19.76 -8.36
CA SER A 102 11.98 -20.70 -8.85
C SER A 102 13.14 -20.02 -9.57
N ASN A 103 12.92 -18.81 -10.10
CA ASN A 103 13.89 -18.06 -10.89
C ASN A 103 14.67 -17.05 -10.04
N TRP A 104 14.25 -16.82 -8.79
CA TRP A 104 14.93 -15.92 -7.88
C TRP A 104 16.22 -16.55 -7.39
N THR A 105 17.32 -15.80 -7.50
CA THR A 105 18.63 -16.18 -6.99
C THR A 105 19.31 -15.00 -6.30
N SER A 106 19.91 -15.25 -5.14
CA SER A 106 20.79 -14.30 -4.44
C SER A 106 22.23 -14.31 -4.98
N GLY A 107 22.52 -15.16 -5.97
CA GLY A 107 23.88 -15.48 -6.41
C GLY A 107 24.59 -16.50 -5.51
N ASN A 108 23.88 -17.09 -4.53
CA ASN A 108 24.37 -18.14 -3.66
C ASN A 108 23.42 -19.34 -3.69
N ASP A 109 23.78 -20.34 -4.49
CA ASP A 109 22.98 -21.53 -4.72
C ASP A 109 22.59 -22.27 -3.43
N ASN A 110 23.46 -22.28 -2.41
CA ASN A 110 23.15 -22.95 -1.14
C ASN A 110 22.04 -22.23 -0.37
N ILE A 111 22.07 -20.89 -0.37
CA ILE A 111 21.05 -20.07 0.28
C ILE A 111 19.74 -20.18 -0.50
N ASP A 112 19.80 -20.08 -1.83
CA ASP A 112 18.63 -20.16 -2.70
C ASP A 112 17.92 -21.51 -2.57
N ASN A 113 18.68 -22.62 -2.60
CA ASN A 113 18.15 -23.96 -2.39
C ASN A 113 17.50 -24.13 -1.02
N LEU A 114 18.10 -23.56 0.04
CA LEU A 114 17.52 -23.62 1.39
C LEU A 114 16.20 -22.86 1.46
N ILE A 115 16.16 -21.63 0.95
CA ILE A 115 14.95 -20.79 0.95
C ILE A 115 13.83 -21.45 0.13
N GLN A 116 14.14 -21.92 -1.09
CA GLN A 116 13.16 -22.58 -1.96
C GLN A 116 12.58 -23.83 -1.30
N LYS A 117 13.42 -24.66 -0.68
CA LYS A 117 12.97 -25.85 0.04
C LYS A 117 12.03 -25.48 1.20
N CYS A 118 12.42 -24.54 2.05
CA CYS A 118 11.60 -24.14 3.20
C CYS A 118 10.23 -23.58 2.79
N GLN A 119 10.15 -22.77 1.73
CA GLN A 119 8.88 -22.15 1.30
C GLN A 119 7.97 -23.08 0.48
N LEU A 120 8.52 -24.11 -0.17
CA LEU A 120 7.72 -25.12 -0.88
C LEU A 120 7.14 -26.21 0.04
N GLU A 121 7.75 -26.41 1.21
CA GLU A 121 7.30 -27.38 2.23
C GLU A 121 6.21 -26.82 3.16
N THR A 122 5.78 -25.56 2.98
CA THR A 122 4.76 -24.87 3.81
C THR A 122 3.45 -24.65 3.03
#